data_AF-A0A0C2E822-F1
#
_entry.id   AF-A0A0C2E822-F1
#
_cell.length_a   1.000
_cell.length_b   1.000
_cell.length_c   1.000
_cell.angle_alpha   90.00
_cell.angle_beta   90.00
_cell.angle_gamma   90.00
#
_symmetry.space_group_name_H-M   'P 1'
#
loop_
_entity.id
_entity.type
_entity.pdbx_description
1 polymer ?
#
loop_
_entity_poly.entity_id
_entity_poly.type
_entity_poly.pdbx_seq_one_letter_code
_entity_poly.pdbx_strand_id
1 'polypeptide(L)'
;MEHKLDKFFGHIRNFNVSHYVWINETKDLPIFQTVHSMKKVGDLKDYQKQVARVLAIKQAKKKKYYYLEVEGEELGWAELINSRVVYSKPKEHVKIDLQKFLDLQDKQIFVVSKNNLRLLKDQMLDSRFVMIKDGVEYEALFKKHQLQGWFSSDSLMRSEKVNIPVRGYKDGFTIYEFNNLTSEVKIDEEKIHPIKIVHMFRDIGLAKIKTGMGNYWTDMSFLEYDETAIPEYAPPYNFEETVVYDLIQNISEERKMTLELVERLNSQFKNMDVQVEPADTSEVQDEVPKEQTQPIDHDIRKKLELEREKREKIERKYNNLKNSFLGKLQTKYWEMRK
;
A
#
# COMPACT_ATOMS: atom_id res chain seq x y z
N MET A 1 -16.45 24.01 3.83
CA MET A 1 -16.06 22.60 3.76
C MET A 1 -16.59 22.07 2.44
N GLU A 2 -15.73 21.76 1.48
CA GLU A 2 -16.15 21.27 0.16
C GLU A 2 -16.71 19.84 0.29
N HIS A 3 -17.87 19.57 -0.31
CA HIS A 3 -18.42 18.22 -0.38
C HIS A 3 -17.55 17.36 -1.31
N LYS A 4 -16.80 16.41 -0.74
CA LYS A 4 -16.01 15.47 -1.53
C LYS A 4 -16.92 14.42 -2.18
N LEU A 5 -16.69 14.11 -3.45
CA LEU A 5 -17.43 13.09 -4.20
C LEU A 5 -16.47 12.02 -4.69
N ASP A 6 -16.78 10.75 -4.40
CA ASP A 6 -16.08 9.63 -5.01
C ASP A 6 -16.55 9.47 -6.47
N LYS A 7 -15.82 10.10 -7.38
CA LYS A 7 -16.07 10.01 -8.83
C LYS A 7 -15.52 8.70 -9.41
N PHE A 8 -14.73 7.93 -8.67
CA PHE A 8 -13.99 6.77 -9.18
C PHE A 8 -14.66 5.44 -8.89
N PHE A 9 -15.54 5.38 -7.89
CA PHE A 9 -16.28 4.18 -7.49
C PHE A 9 -16.80 3.35 -8.67
N GLY A 10 -17.49 4.01 -9.61
CA GLY A 10 -18.05 3.35 -10.79
C GLY A 10 -16.99 2.83 -11.75
N HIS A 11 -15.89 3.55 -11.90
CA HIS A 11 -14.79 3.18 -12.79
C HIS A 11 -14.01 1.99 -12.25
N ILE A 12 -13.67 1.97 -10.97
CA ILE A 12 -12.85 0.91 -10.34
C ILE A 12 -13.51 -0.45 -10.45
N ARG A 13 -14.84 -0.51 -10.25
CA ARG A 13 -15.61 -1.74 -10.45
C ARG A 13 -15.61 -2.25 -11.90
N ASN A 14 -15.30 -1.39 -12.87
CA ASN A 14 -15.23 -1.74 -14.28
C ASN A 14 -13.80 -2.06 -14.76
N PHE A 15 -12.76 -1.72 -13.98
CA PHE A 15 -11.37 -1.91 -14.40
C PHE A 15 -10.94 -3.39 -14.45
N ASN A 16 -11.76 -4.34 -13.99
CA ASN A 16 -11.45 -5.76 -13.92
C ASN A 16 -10.08 -6.05 -13.27
N VAL A 17 -9.73 -5.21 -12.29
CA VAL A 17 -8.59 -5.36 -11.39
C VAL A 17 -9.15 -5.59 -9.99
N SER A 18 -8.41 -6.35 -9.20
CA SER A 18 -8.67 -6.51 -7.77
C SER A 18 -8.73 -5.15 -7.08
N HIS A 19 -9.62 -5.04 -6.10
CA HIS A 19 -9.86 -3.83 -5.34
C HIS A 19 -10.41 -4.18 -3.96
N TYR A 20 -10.42 -3.23 -3.04
CA TYR A 20 -10.90 -3.48 -1.68
C TYR A 20 -12.34 -3.00 -1.48
N VAL A 21 -13.04 -3.71 -0.60
CA VAL A 21 -14.38 -3.35 -0.15
C VAL A 21 -14.48 -3.43 1.36
N TRP A 22 -15.19 -2.48 1.98
CA TRP A 22 -15.63 -2.59 3.35
C TRP A 22 -16.98 -3.33 3.40
N ILE A 23 -16.97 -4.53 3.99
CA ILE A 23 -18.14 -5.39 4.09
C ILE A 23 -19.11 -4.75 5.09
N ASN A 24 -20.27 -4.30 4.59
CA ASN A 24 -21.30 -3.70 5.42
C ASN A 24 -22.68 -4.02 4.83
N GLU A 25 -23.15 -5.24 5.08
CA GLU A 25 -24.43 -5.72 4.57
C GLU A 25 -25.48 -5.74 5.68
N THR A 26 -26.70 -5.34 5.34
CA THR A 26 -27.82 -5.33 6.29
C THR A 26 -28.55 -6.67 6.35
N LYS A 27 -28.32 -7.52 5.34
CA LYS A 27 -28.93 -8.85 5.21
C LYS A 27 -27.86 -9.89 5.42
N ASP A 28 -28.27 -11.04 5.95
CA ASP A 28 -27.42 -12.21 6.01
C ASP A 28 -27.31 -12.81 4.61
N LEU A 29 -26.14 -12.64 3.99
CA LEU A 29 -25.87 -13.09 2.64
C LEU A 29 -24.91 -14.27 2.68
N PRO A 30 -25.22 -15.40 2.01
CA PRO A 30 -24.35 -16.56 2.00
C PRO A 30 -23.08 -16.33 1.17
N ILE A 31 -22.01 -17.01 1.58
CA ILE A 31 -20.79 -17.18 0.79
C ILE A 31 -20.84 -18.55 0.11
N PHE A 32 -20.55 -18.58 -1.18
CA PHE A 32 -20.62 -19.77 -2.03
C PHE A 32 -19.24 -20.22 -2.50
N GLN A 33 -19.02 -21.53 -2.59
CA GLN A 33 -17.79 -22.08 -3.19
C GLN A 33 -17.66 -21.68 -4.67
N THR A 34 -18.78 -21.75 -5.40
CA THR A 34 -18.85 -21.33 -6.81
C THR A 34 -20.20 -20.68 -7.10
N VAL A 35 -20.22 -19.78 -8.08
CA VAL A 35 -21.45 -19.11 -8.55
C VAL A 35 -22.46 -20.08 -9.21
N HIS A 36 -21.99 -21.23 -9.70
CA HIS A 36 -22.84 -22.20 -10.42
C HIS A 36 -23.51 -23.20 -9.48
N SER A 37 -22.73 -23.81 -8.58
CA SER A 37 -23.26 -24.83 -7.67
C SER A 37 -24.07 -24.23 -6.52
N MET A 38 -23.87 -22.95 -6.22
CA MET A 38 -24.48 -22.26 -5.07
C MET A 38 -24.31 -23.04 -3.75
N LYS A 39 -23.25 -23.87 -3.66
CA LYS A 39 -22.90 -24.59 -2.44
C LYS A 39 -22.41 -23.59 -1.42
N LYS A 40 -23.20 -23.38 -0.37
CA LYS A 40 -22.86 -22.50 0.75
C LYS A 40 -21.64 -23.04 1.49
N VAL A 41 -20.67 -22.18 1.76
CA VAL A 41 -19.45 -22.46 2.54
C VAL A 41 -19.34 -21.62 3.80
N GLY A 42 -20.11 -20.53 3.89
CA GLY A 42 -20.13 -19.65 5.06
C GLY A 42 -21.18 -18.55 4.93
N ASP A 43 -21.17 -17.61 5.86
CA ASP A 43 -22.05 -16.45 5.89
C ASP A 43 -21.23 -15.16 5.90
N LEU A 44 -21.62 -14.19 5.06
CA LEU A 44 -20.96 -12.89 4.98
C LEU A 44 -21.13 -12.07 6.26
N LYS A 45 -22.06 -12.47 7.14
CA LYS A 45 -22.24 -11.87 8.46
C LYS A 45 -21.00 -11.99 9.35
N ASP A 46 -20.24 -13.07 9.22
CA ASP A 46 -19.04 -13.32 10.04
C ASP A 46 -17.89 -12.36 9.72
N TYR A 47 -17.95 -11.75 8.53
CA TYR A 47 -16.95 -10.81 8.02
C TYR A 47 -17.45 -9.36 8.04
N GLN A 48 -18.57 -9.09 8.71
CA GLN A 48 -19.13 -7.74 8.79
C GLN A 48 -18.14 -6.76 9.39
N LYS A 49 -18.14 -5.56 8.80
CA LYS A 49 -17.28 -4.44 9.11
C LYS A 49 -15.79 -4.68 8.83
N GLN A 50 -15.39 -5.80 8.23
CA GLN A 50 -14.01 -6.04 7.81
C GLN A 50 -13.75 -5.45 6.41
N VAL A 51 -12.47 -5.27 6.07
CA VAL A 51 -12.04 -4.91 4.71
C VAL A 51 -11.65 -6.21 4.00
N ALA A 52 -12.30 -6.49 2.88
CA ALA A 52 -12.02 -7.64 2.03
C ALA A 52 -11.46 -7.18 0.70
N ARG A 53 -10.58 -7.99 0.11
CA ARG A 53 -10.14 -7.85 -1.28
C ARG A 53 -11.12 -8.58 -2.18
N VAL A 54 -11.58 -7.90 -3.22
CA VAL A 54 -12.31 -8.49 -4.34
C VAL A 54 -11.28 -8.93 -5.37
N LEU A 55 -11.21 -10.23 -5.63
CA LEU A 55 -10.31 -10.82 -6.61
C LEU A 55 -10.95 -10.96 -7.99
N ALA A 56 -12.26 -11.20 -8.04
CA ALA A 56 -12.98 -11.38 -9.29
C ALA A 56 -14.46 -11.00 -9.16
N ILE A 57 -15.07 -10.64 -10.28
CA ILE A 57 -16.51 -10.34 -10.38
C ILE A 57 -17.13 -11.25 -11.44
N LYS A 58 -18.29 -11.84 -11.14
CA LYS A 58 -19.08 -12.63 -12.09
C LYS A 58 -20.54 -12.21 -12.05
N GLN A 59 -21.19 -12.23 -13.22
CA GLN A 59 -22.62 -11.99 -13.32
C GLN A 59 -23.35 -13.32 -13.59
N ALA A 60 -24.33 -13.65 -12.76
CA ALA A 60 -25.16 -14.85 -12.91
C ALA A 60 -26.60 -14.56 -12.50
N LYS A 61 -27.57 -15.01 -13.31
CA LYS A 61 -29.01 -14.82 -13.04
C LYS A 61 -29.38 -13.36 -12.69
N LYS A 62 -28.81 -12.40 -13.43
CA LYS A 62 -28.94 -10.93 -13.22
C LYS A 62 -28.33 -10.36 -11.94
N LYS A 63 -27.67 -11.18 -11.11
CA LYS A 63 -26.95 -10.74 -9.92
C LYS A 63 -25.45 -10.69 -10.17
N LYS A 64 -24.76 -9.79 -9.45
CA LYS A 64 -23.29 -9.70 -9.44
C LYS A 64 -22.77 -10.40 -8.18
N TYR A 65 -21.81 -11.30 -8.37
CA TYR A 65 -21.10 -12.01 -7.32
C TYR A 65 -19.64 -11.60 -7.34
N TYR A 66 -19.06 -11.51 -6.16
CA TYR A 66 -17.70 -11.05 -5.90
C TYR A 66 -16.94 -12.18 -5.22
N TYR A 67 -15.76 -12.52 -5.75
CA TYR A 67 -14.86 -13.47 -5.10
C TYR A 67 -14.01 -12.72 -4.08
N LEU A 68 -14.12 -13.10 -2.81
CA LEU A 68 -13.58 -12.34 -1.68
C LEU A 68 -12.41 -13.06 -1.03
N GLU A 69 -11.46 -12.26 -0.57
CA GLU A 69 -10.32 -12.65 0.25
C GLU A 69 -10.23 -11.71 1.46
N VAL A 70 -9.96 -12.26 2.65
CA VAL A 70 -9.73 -11.51 3.88
C VAL A 70 -8.44 -12.02 4.52
N GLU A 71 -7.50 -11.11 4.80
CA GLU A 71 -6.21 -11.43 5.44
C GLU A 71 -5.40 -12.55 4.76
N GLY A 72 -5.51 -12.72 3.44
CA GLY A 72 -4.83 -13.79 2.69
C GLY A 72 -5.63 -15.09 2.55
N GLU A 73 -6.79 -15.19 3.21
CA GLU A 73 -7.67 -16.36 3.12
C GLU A 73 -8.82 -16.10 2.13
N GLU A 74 -8.93 -16.97 1.13
CA GLU A 74 -10.05 -16.93 0.17
C GLU A 74 -11.34 -17.40 0.83
N LEU A 75 -12.37 -16.56 0.81
CA LEU A 75 -13.66 -16.85 1.43
C LEU A 75 -14.62 -17.56 0.48
N GLY A 76 -14.67 -17.09 -0.77
CA GLY A 76 -15.63 -17.56 -1.77
C GLY A 76 -16.39 -16.44 -2.47
N TRP A 77 -17.46 -16.81 -3.18
CA TRP A 77 -18.33 -15.91 -3.95
C TRP A 77 -19.50 -15.40 -3.10
N ALA A 78 -19.68 -14.09 -2.99
CA ALA A 78 -20.81 -13.49 -2.30
C ALA A 78 -21.45 -12.36 -3.12
N GLU A 79 -22.73 -12.09 -2.87
CA GLU A 79 -23.39 -10.87 -3.35
C GLU A 79 -23.03 -9.72 -2.41
N LEU A 80 -22.71 -8.55 -2.98
CA LEU A 80 -22.46 -7.32 -2.22
C LEU A 80 -23.48 -6.26 -2.66
N ILE A 81 -24.28 -5.78 -1.73
CA ILE A 81 -25.37 -4.83 -2.00
C ILE A 81 -24.98 -3.46 -1.45
N ASN A 82 -24.64 -3.40 -0.16
CA ASN A 82 -24.37 -2.16 0.58
C ASN A 82 -22.88 -1.91 0.83
N SER A 83 -22.04 -2.93 0.62
CA SER A 83 -20.59 -2.82 0.77
C SER A 83 -19.99 -1.78 -0.17
N ARG A 84 -19.07 -0.98 0.36
CA ARG A 84 -18.46 0.16 -0.34
C ARG A 84 -17.05 -0.17 -0.77
N VAL A 85 -16.64 0.36 -1.92
CA VAL A 85 -15.23 0.30 -2.35
C VAL A 85 -14.42 1.18 -1.42
N VAL A 86 -13.24 0.71 -1.06
CA VAL A 86 -12.27 1.44 -0.25
C VAL A 86 -10.92 1.34 -0.94
N TYR A 87 -10.07 2.35 -0.73
CA TYR A 87 -8.82 2.50 -1.47
C TYR A 87 -7.66 2.28 -0.52
N SER A 88 -6.74 1.38 -0.87
CA SER A 88 -5.51 1.20 -0.11
C SER A 88 -4.60 2.41 -0.26
N LYS A 89 -3.84 2.72 0.78
CA LYS A 89 -2.86 3.79 0.77
C LYS A 89 -1.56 3.35 1.45
N PRO A 90 -0.44 4.08 1.25
CA PRO A 90 0.76 3.83 2.02
C PRO A 90 0.46 3.83 3.51
N LYS A 91 1.01 2.86 4.22
CA LYS A 91 0.83 2.76 5.66
C LYS A 91 1.38 4.01 6.34
N GLU A 92 0.49 4.72 7.02
CA GLU A 92 0.80 5.90 7.83
C GLU A 92 0.55 5.59 9.30
N HIS A 93 1.43 6.10 10.16
CA HIS A 93 1.22 6.04 11.59
C HIS A 93 0.49 7.31 12.03
N VAL A 94 -0.59 7.13 12.79
CA VAL A 94 -1.46 8.23 13.20
C VAL A 94 -1.85 8.12 14.67
N LYS A 95 -2.22 9.25 15.26
CA LYS A 95 -2.92 9.36 16.54
C LYS A 95 -4.21 10.14 16.34
N ILE A 96 -5.20 9.89 17.20
CA ILE A 96 -6.49 10.58 17.12
C ILE A 96 -6.37 11.93 17.84
N ASP A 97 -6.67 13.02 17.13
CA ASP A 97 -6.88 14.33 17.75
C ASP A 97 -8.24 14.30 18.45
N LEU A 98 -8.23 14.16 19.78
CA LEU A 98 -9.47 13.99 20.54
C LEU A 98 -10.40 15.19 20.41
N GLN A 99 -9.86 16.40 20.33
CA GLN A 99 -10.68 17.61 20.24
C GLN A 99 -11.41 17.63 18.91
N LYS A 100 -10.69 17.54 17.79
CA LYS A 100 -11.29 17.49 16.45
C LYS A 100 -12.21 16.29 16.27
N PHE A 101 -11.86 15.16 16.87
CA PHE A 101 -12.69 13.97 16.85
C PHE A 101 -14.04 14.19 17.54
N LEU A 102 -14.05 14.81 18.72
CA LEU A 102 -15.27 15.14 19.45
C LEU A 102 -16.11 16.17 18.68
N ASP A 103 -15.47 17.18 18.08
CA ASP A 103 -16.14 18.20 17.26
C ASP A 103 -16.81 17.59 16.01
N LEU A 104 -16.29 16.46 15.52
CA LEU A 104 -16.80 15.75 14.34
C LEU A 104 -17.57 14.47 14.68
N GLN A 105 -18.00 14.27 15.93
CA GLN A 105 -18.52 12.98 16.42
C GLN A 105 -19.69 12.41 15.59
N ASP A 106 -20.60 13.26 15.14
CA ASP A 106 -21.77 12.87 14.33
C ASP A 106 -21.40 12.35 12.93
N LYS A 107 -20.17 12.61 12.51
CA LYS A 107 -19.57 12.20 11.23
C LYS A 107 -18.56 11.08 11.42
N GLN A 108 -18.59 10.30 12.50
CA GLN A 108 -17.64 9.20 12.72
C GLN A 108 -18.33 7.84 12.53
N ILE A 109 -17.63 6.88 11.92
CA ILE A 109 -18.18 5.54 11.63
C ILE A 109 -17.44 4.52 12.48
N PHE A 110 -18.05 4.16 13.60
CA PHE A 110 -17.46 3.24 14.56
C PHE A 110 -17.65 1.78 14.16
N VAL A 111 -16.54 1.04 14.12
CA VAL A 111 -16.56 -0.42 14.07
C VAL A 111 -16.52 -0.99 15.51
N VAL A 112 -15.74 -0.35 16.39
CA VAL A 112 -15.58 -0.71 17.80
C VAL A 112 -16.48 0.15 18.73
N SER A 113 -16.85 -0.37 19.90
CA SER A 113 -17.71 0.35 20.86
C SER A 113 -17.12 1.69 21.33
N LYS A 114 -17.98 2.69 21.59
CA LYS A 114 -17.58 4.03 22.05
C LYS A 114 -16.69 4.01 23.31
N ASN A 115 -16.84 2.99 24.16
CA ASN A 115 -16.07 2.86 25.40
C ASN A 115 -14.57 2.60 25.14
N ASN A 116 -14.21 2.06 23.98
CA ASN A 116 -12.81 1.78 23.63
C ASN A 116 -12.08 3.01 23.06
N LEU A 117 -12.76 4.12 22.77
CA LEU A 117 -12.13 5.35 22.27
C LEU A 117 -11.06 5.89 23.22
N ARG A 118 -11.31 5.80 24.53
CA ARG A 118 -10.32 6.21 25.55
C ARG A 118 -9.04 5.38 25.49
N LEU A 119 -9.13 4.13 25.06
CA LEU A 119 -7.96 3.26 24.88
C LEU A 119 -7.24 3.54 23.56
N LEU A 120 -7.96 4.03 22.55
CA LEU A 120 -7.41 4.31 21.22
C LEU A 120 -6.73 5.68 21.14
N LYS A 121 -7.21 6.69 21.87
CA LYS A 121 -6.72 8.08 21.76
C LYS A 121 -5.21 8.21 22.01
N ASP A 122 -4.67 7.44 22.95
CA ASP A 122 -3.27 7.56 23.36
C ASP A 122 -2.36 6.63 22.56
N GLN A 123 -2.94 5.76 21.71
CA GLN A 123 -2.22 4.75 20.96
C GLN A 123 -1.93 5.23 19.54
N MET A 124 -0.70 4.97 19.09
CA MET A 124 -0.37 5.02 17.68
C MET A 124 -1.09 3.89 16.93
N LEU A 125 -1.80 4.25 15.87
CA LEU A 125 -2.55 3.36 14.99
C LEU A 125 -1.98 3.42 13.57
N ASP A 126 -2.29 2.40 12.77
CA ASP A 126 -1.93 2.37 11.36
C ASP A 126 -3.13 2.78 10.51
N SER A 127 -3.00 3.84 9.74
CA SER A 127 -3.95 4.19 8.69
C SER A 127 -3.57 3.50 7.38
N ARG A 128 -4.53 2.77 6.78
CA ARG A 128 -4.26 1.88 5.63
C ARG A 128 -5.23 1.99 4.46
N PHE A 129 -6.47 2.39 4.72
CA PHE A 129 -7.47 2.56 3.67
C PHE A 129 -8.19 3.89 3.82
N VAL A 130 -8.67 4.42 2.70
CA VAL A 130 -9.50 5.63 2.65
C VAL A 130 -10.82 5.34 1.94
N MET A 131 -11.88 6.04 2.32
CA MET A 131 -13.14 6.08 1.60
C MET A 131 -13.79 7.45 1.72
N ILE A 132 -14.62 7.83 0.74
CA ILE A 132 -15.53 8.96 0.88
C ILE A 132 -16.92 8.44 1.18
N LYS A 133 -17.55 8.98 2.22
CA LYS A 133 -18.96 8.74 2.54
C LYS A 133 -19.62 10.03 3.00
N ASP A 134 -20.77 10.34 2.39
CA ASP A 134 -21.60 11.49 2.73
C ASP A 134 -20.82 12.82 2.71
N GLY A 135 -19.89 12.96 1.75
CA GLY A 135 -19.05 14.16 1.59
C GLY A 135 -17.80 14.21 2.47
N VAL A 136 -17.61 13.23 3.35
CA VAL A 136 -16.50 13.17 4.32
C VAL A 136 -15.52 12.08 3.91
N GLU A 137 -14.22 12.40 3.99
CA GLU A 137 -13.15 11.42 3.82
C GLU A 137 -12.85 10.73 5.14
N TYR A 138 -12.89 9.41 5.13
CA TYR A 138 -12.63 8.55 6.27
C TYR A 138 -11.41 7.68 6.01
N GLU A 139 -10.65 7.44 7.06
CA GLU A 139 -9.53 6.52 7.08
C GLU A 139 -9.79 5.34 8.02
N ALA A 140 -9.45 4.15 7.54
CA ALA A 140 -9.50 2.93 8.33
C ALA A 140 -8.25 2.83 9.21
N LEU A 141 -8.46 2.84 10.53
CA LEU A 141 -7.39 2.73 11.52
C LEU A 141 -7.27 1.31 12.06
N PHE A 142 -6.05 0.80 12.09
CA PHE A 142 -5.74 -0.56 12.53
C PHE A 142 -4.81 -0.55 13.74
N LYS A 143 -5.04 -1.50 14.63
CA LYS A 143 -4.06 -1.90 15.64
C LYS A 143 -3.56 -3.29 15.27
N LYS A 144 -2.29 -3.39 14.89
CA LYS A 144 -1.72 -4.60 14.25
C LYS A 144 -2.52 -4.96 12.99
N HIS A 145 -3.32 -6.02 13.01
CA HIS A 145 -4.16 -6.44 11.88
C HIS A 145 -5.65 -6.13 12.08
N GLN A 146 -6.04 -5.75 13.30
CA GLN A 146 -7.44 -5.54 13.64
C GLN A 146 -7.90 -4.11 13.34
N LEU A 147 -8.95 -3.98 12.52
CA LEU A 147 -9.63 -2.72 12.26
C LEU A 147 -10.31 -2.19 13.53
N GLN A 148 -9.98 -0.96 13.90
CA GLN A 148 -10.55 -0.24 15.05
C GLN A 148 -11.76 0.62 14.65
N GLY A 149 -11.77 1.13 13.42
CA GLY A 149 -12.87 1.95 12.92
C GLY A 149 -12.47 2.83 11.75
N TRP A 150 -13.47 3.58 11.29
CA TRP A 150 -13.33 4.57 10.23
C TRP A 150 -13.45 5.97 10.85
N PHE A 151 -12.38 6.74 10.72
CA PHE A 151 -12.24 8.04 11.36
C PHE A 151 -12.09 9.11 10.29
N SER A 152 -12.69 10.28 10.49
CA SER A 152 -12.50 11.40 9.58
C SER A 152 -11.00 11.75 9.47
N SER A 153 -10.49 11.92 8.24
CA SER A 153 -9.08 12.26 7.99
C SER A 153 -8.61 13.50 8.74
N ASP A 154 -9.53 14.44 8.98
CA ASP A 154 -9.30 15.73 9.67
C ASP A 154 -9.10 15.56 11.19
N SER A 155 -9.55 14.45 11.76
CA SER A 155 -9.41 14.12 13.18
C SER A 155 -8.12 13.37 13.51
N LEU A 156 -7.18 13.29 12.57
CA LEU A 156 -5.97 12.48 12.70
C LEU A 156 -4.71 13.34 12.70
N MET A 157 -3.83 13.09 13.67
CA MET A 157 -2.47 13.60 13.74
C MET A 157 -1.55 12.57 13.09
N ARG A 158 -0.79 12.99 12.08
CA ARG A 158 0.12 12.11 11.34
C ARG A 158 1.52 12.23 11.91
N SER A 159 2.19 11.09 12.02
CA SER A 159 3.61 11.10 12.28
C SER A 159 4.41 11.07 10.99
N GLU A 160 5.66 11.48 11.12
CA GLU A 160 6.60 11.56 10.03
C GLU A 160 7.84 10.74 10.33
N LYS A 161 8.35 10.06 9.30
CA LYS A 161 9.66 9.42 9.35
C LYS A 161 10.72 10.47 9.08
N VAL A 162 11.67 10.54 9.98
CA VAL A 162 12.76 11.53 9.95
C VAL A 162 14.08 10.85 10.28
N ASN A 163 15.19 11.54 10.08
CA ASN A 163 16.51 11.08 10.51
C ASN A 163 17.32 12.28 11.00
N ILE A 164 16.95 12.77 12.18
CA ILE A 164 17.53 14.00 12.74
C ILE A 164 18.47 13.62 13.90
N PRO A 165 19.76 13.96 13.82
CA PRO A 165 20.67 13.76 14.94
C PRO A 165 20.32 14.72 16.08
N VAL A 166 20.25 14.18 17.29
CA VAL A 166 20.07 14.96 18.52
C VAL A 166 21.45 15.28 19.09
N ARG A 167 21.70 16.56 19.38
CA ARG A 167 22.99 17.07 19.90
C ARG A 167 23.09 16.93 21.41
N GLY A 168 21.97 17.02 22.11
CA GLY A 168 21.87 16.94 23.57
C GLY A 168 20.42 16.85 24.03
N TYR A 169 20.20 16.86 25.33
CA TYR A 169 18.89 16.93 25.94
C TYR A 169 18.92 17.74 27.23
N LYS A 170 17.76 18.30 27.58
CA LYS A 170 17.58 19.16 28.76
C LYS A 170 17.32 18.34 30.02
N ASP A 171 17.43 19.00 31.17
CA ASP A 171 17.05 18.42 32.46
C ASP A 171 15.60 17.90 32.46
N GLY A 172 15.39 16.75 33.08
CA GLY A 172 14.09 16.07 33.09
C GLY A 172 13.83 15.19 31.86
N PHE A 173 14.80 15.06 30.96
CA PHE A 173 14.73 14.12 29.83
C PHE A 173 14.43 12.69 30.31
N THR A 174 13.35 12.13 29.79
CA THR A 174 12.86 10.80 30.12
C THR A 174 12.53 10.05 28.84
N ILE A 175 12.77 8.75 28.88
CA ILE A 175 12.51 7.84 27.75
C ILE A 175 11.53 6.76 28.18
N TYR A 176 10.68 6.36 27.24
CA TYR A 176 9.57 5.44 27.49
C TYR A 176 9.54 4.33 26.46
N GLU A 177 9.11 3.14 26.86
CA GLU A 177 8.93 2.02 25.93
C GLU A 177 7.77 2.25 24.95
N PHE A 178 6.72 2.94 25.40
CA PHE A 178 5.46 3.09 24.69
C PHE A 178 5.17 4.53 24.27
N ASN A 179 4.45 4.69 23.14
CA ASN A 179 4.14 5.99 22.54
C ASN A 179 3.12 6.85 23.31
N ASN A 180 2.51 6.29 24.34
CA ASN A 180 1.67 6.99 25.32
C ASN A 180 2.48 7.49 26.53
N LEU A 181 3.83 7.43 26.44
CA LEU A 181 4.75 7.84 27.50
C LEU A 181 4.52 7.09 28.82
N THR A 182 4.20 5.80 28.71
CA THR A 182 4.15 4.88 29.86
C THR A 182 5.34 3.93 29.83
N SER A 183 5.68 3.37 31.00
CA SER A 183 6.88 2.53 31.21
C SER A 183 8.17 3.31 30.97
N GLU A 184 8.52 4.14 31.95
CA GLU A 184 9.78 4.87 31.97
C GLU A 184 10.97 3.91 32.04
N VAL A 185 12.01 4.21 31.26
CA VAL A 185 13.25 3.43 31.21
C VAL A 185 14.38 4.24 31.83
N LYS A 186 15.11 3.64 32.75
CA LYS A 186 16.30 4.27 33.35
C LYS A 186 17.37 4.49 32.28
N ILE A 187 17.84 5.73 32.20
CA ILE A 187 18.89 6.13 31.27
C ILE A 187 20.25 5.62 31.77
N ASP A 188 20.97 4.95 30.87
CA ASP A 188 22.39 4.62 31.03
C ASP A 188 23.19 5.61 30.18
N GLU A 189 23.76 6.62 30.83
CA GLU A 189 24.49 7.74 30.20
C GLU A 189 25.63 7.27 29.29
N GLU A 190 26.27 6.13 29.60
CA GLU A 190 27.35 5.57 28.79
C GLU A 190 26.85 4.93 27.48
N LYS A 191 25.57 4.56 27.42
CA LYS A 191 24.96 3.81 26.30
C LYS A 191 23.89 4.58 25.55
N ILE A 192 23.42 5.72 26.07
CA ILE A 192 22.30 6.43 25.45
C ILE A 192 22.69 7.08 24.12
N HIS A 193 23.96 7.50 23.97
CA HIS A 193 24.45 8.06 22.73
C HIS A 193 24.85 6.96 21.71
N PRO A 194 24.71 7.21 20.40
CA PRO A 194 24.14 8.41 19.78
C PRO A 194 22.60 8.41 19.80
N ILE A 195 21.99 9.59 19.88
CA ILE A 195 20.53 9.77 19.84
C ILE A 195 20.11 10.32 18.47
N LYS A 196 19.12 9.70 17.84
CA LYS A 196 18.52 10.17 16.58
C LYS A 196 17.01 10.13 16.67
N ILE A 197 16.34 11.19 16.24
CA ILE A 197 14.89 11.14 16.00
C ILE A 197 14.66 10.37 14.71
N VAL A 198 13.90 9.27 14.81
CA VAL A 198 13.55 8.42 13.67
C VAL A 198 12.09 8.57 13.26
N HIS A 199 11.26 9.09 14.16
CA HIS A 199 9.85 9.31 13.94
C HIS A 199 9.36 10.46 14.83
N MET A 200 8.44 11.29 14.36
CA MET A 200 7.88 12.37 15.18
C MET A 200 6.41 12.66 14.87
N PHE A 201 5.67 13.11 15.87
CA PHE A 201 4.39 13.80 15.75
C PHE A 201 4.61 15.25 16.15
N ARG A 202 4.78 16.14 15.16
CA ARG A 202 5.08 17.56 15.39
C ARG A 202 4.02 18.24 16.26
N ASP A 203 2.75 18.00 15.95
CA ASP A 203 1.60 18.67 16.56
C ASP A 203 1.49 18.45 18.08
N ILE A 204 2.03 17.34 18.58
CA ILE A 204 1.98 16.95 20.01
C ILE A 204 3.36 16.81 20.65
N GLY A 205 4.41 17.24 19.95
CA GLY A 205 5.79 17.17 20.45
C GLY A 205 6.25 15.76 20.82
N LEU A 206 5.78 14.71 20.16
CA LEU A 206 6.13 13.32 20.51
C LEU A 206 7.13 12.75 19.51
N ALA A 207 8.28 12.26 19.98
CA ALA A 207 9.30 11.64 19.14
C ALA A 207 9.56 10.18 19.51
N LYS A 208 9.81 9.36 18.48
CA LYS A 208 10.54 8.11 18.62
C LYS A 208 12.01 8.38 18.35
N ILE A 209 12.83 8.04 19.32
CA ILE A 209 14.28 8.15 19.23
C ILE A 209 14.90 6.76 19.12
N LYS A 210 16.00 6.68 18.36
CA LYS A 210 16.91 5.55 18.32
C LYS A 210 18.17 5.96 19.09
N THR A 211 18.51 5.17 20.09
CA THR A 211 19.66 5.36 20.99
C THR A 211 20.60 4.16 20.90
N GLY A 212 21.76 4.21 21.56
CA GLY A 212 22.60 3.01 21.73
C GLY A 212 21.93 1.92 22.57
N MET A 213 20.94 2.29 23.40
CA MET A 213 20.17 1.37 24.25
C MET A 213 18.96 0.73 23.55
N GLY A 214 18.54 1.21 22.38
CA GLY A 214 17.35 0.72 21.69
C GLY A 214 16.49 1.80 21.04
N ASN A 215 15.18 1.55 20.95
CA ASN A 215 14.22 2.52 20.41
C ASN A 215 13.20 2.87 21.47
N TYR A 216 13.05 4.17 21.74
CA TYR A 216 12.21 4.68 22.82
C TYR A 216 11.39 5.87 22.34
N TRP A 217 10.41 6.26 23.16
CA TRP A 217 9.58 7.44 22.97
C TRP A 217 9.93 8.51 24.00
N THR A 218 9.82 9.77 23.61
CA THR A 218 10.10 10.91 24.49
C THR A 218 9.36 12.15 24.00
N ASP A 219 9.26 13.15 24.87
CA ASP A 219 8.77 14.49 24.50
C ASP A 219 9.92 15.28 23.85
N MET A 220 9.63 15.85 22.68
CA MET A 220 10.55 16.62 21.86
C MET A 220 11.01 17.90 22.55
N SER A 221 10.27 18.44 23.53
CA SER A 221 10.66 19.66 24.26
C SER A 221 11.98 19.52 25.00
N PHE A 222 12.35 18.29 25.37
CA PHE A 222 13.59 17.96 26.06
C PHE A 222 14.76 17.69 25.11
N LEU A 223 14.54 17.56 23.81
CA LEU A 223 15.60 17.26 22.85
C LEU A 223 16.22 18.54 22.29
N GLU A 224 17.53 18.55 22.13
CA GLU A 224 18.26 19.60 21.44
C GLU A 224 18.65 19.10 20.04
N TYR A 225 17.98 19.63 19.02
CA TYR A 225 18.18 19.23 17.63
C TYR A 225 18.05 20.43 16.71
N ASP A 226 18.51 20.26 15.47
CA ASP A 226 18.44 21.30 14.46
C ASP A 226 17.02 21.37 13.87
N GLU A 227 16.28 22.41 14.21
CA GLU A 227 14.93 22.63 13.68
C GLU A 227 14.91 22.82 12.16
N THR A 228 16.02 23.28 11.57
CA THR A 228 16.13 23.42 10.10
C THR A 228 16.28 22.07 9.39
N ALA A 229 16.67 21.03 10.13
CA ALA A 229 16.75 19.66 9.61
C ALA A 229 15.38 18.95 9.60
N ILE A 230 14.34 19.59 10.14
CA ILE A 230 12.97 19.10 10.03
C ILE A 230 12.55 19.26 8.57
N PRO A 231 12.17 18.17 7.85
CA PRO A 231 11.79 18.27 6.45
C PRO A 231 10.56 19.18 6.27
N GLU A 232 10.39 19.78 5.10
CA GLU A 232 9.12 20.44 4.79
C GLU A 232 7.97 19.44 4.91
N TYR A 233 6.84 19.89 5.45
CA TYR A 233 5.66 19.05 5.63
C TYR A 233 5.16 18.60 4.26
N ALA A 234 5.45 17.34 3.89
CA ALA A 234 4.87 16.76 2.69
C ALA A 234 3.37 16.55 2.98
N PRO A 235 2.46 17.23 2.26
CA PRO A 235 1.05 17.05 2.50
C PRO A 235 0.67 15.59 2.26
N PRO A 236 -0.27 15.03 3.05
CA PRO A 236 -0.77 13.69 2.80
C PRO A 236 -1.33 13.59 1.39
N TYR A 237 -1.30 12.38 0.82
CA TYR A 237 -1.91 12.12 -0.48
C TYR A 237 -3.35 12.60 -0.47
N ASN A 238 -3.74 13.37 -1.48
CA ASN A 238 -5.16 13.67 -1.66
C ASN A 238 -5.91 12.40 -2.09
N PHE A 239 -7.23 12.48 -2.09
CA PHE A 239 -8.06 11.32 -2.41
C PHE A 239 -7.79 10.80 -3.82
N GLU A 240 -7.68 11.67 -4.83
CA GLU A 240 -7.39 11.26 -6.22
C GLU A 240 -6.05 10.51 -6.32
N GLU A 241 -5.00 11.04 -5.71
CA GLU A 241 -3.69 10.39 -5.70
C GLU A 241 -3.75 9.04 -4.99
N THR A 242 -4.55 8.92 -3.93
CA THR A 242 -4.74 7.65 -3.22
C THR A 242 -5.44 6.62 -4.09
N VAL A 243 -6.49 7.00 -4.84
CA VAL A 243 -7.15 6.09 -5.79
C VAL A 243 -6.18 5.58 -6.84
N VAL A 244 -5.32 6.45 -7.37
CA VAL A 244 -4.34 6.03 -8.38
C VAL A 244 -3.23 5.17 -7.77
N TYR A 245 -2.78 5.48 -6.55
CA TYR A 245 -1.86 4.62 -5.80
C TYR A 245 -2.43 3.20 -5.66
N ASP A 246 -3.68 3.09 -5.19
CA ASP A 246 -4.39 1.82 -5.02
C ASP A 246 -4.43 1.02 -6.34
N LEU A 247 -4.80 1.67 -7.44
CA LEU A 247 -4.84 1.02 -8.76
C LEU A 247 -3.46 0.51 -9.20
N ILE A 248 -2.41 1.33 -9.05
CA ILE A 248 -1.04 0.93 -9.39
C ILE A 248 -0.60 -0.26 -8.54
N GLN A 249 -0.89 -0.22 -7.24
CA GLN A 249 -0.56 -1.28 -6.29
C GLN A 249 -1.26 -2.59 -6.68
N ASN A 250 -2.58 -2.57 -6.91
CA ASN A 250 -3.36 -3.75 -7.25
C ASN A 250 -2.89 -4.38 -8.59
N ILE A 251 -2.63 -3.56 -9.62
CA ILE A 251 -2.08 -4.06 -10.90
C ILE A 251 -0.70 -4.68 -10.70
N SER A 252 0.15 -4.06 -9.88
CA SER A 252 1.50 -4.55 -9.63
C SER A 252 1.50 -5.88 -8.88
N GLU A 253 0.61 -6.05 -7.91
CA GLU A 253 0.42 -7.30 -7.18
C GLU A 253 -0.10 -8.42 -8.08
N GLU A 254 -1.09 -8.16 -8.92
CA GLU A 254 -1.59 -9.14 -9.90
C GLU A 254 -0.51 -9.61 -10.86
N ARG A 255 0.32 -8.68 -11.35
CA ARG A 255 1.47 -9.01 -12.20
C ARG A 255 2.47 -9.89 -11.47
N LYS A 256 2.76 -9.58 -10.21
CA LYS A 256 3.66 -10.38 -9.38
C LYS A 256 3.12 -11.80 -9.19
N MET A 257 1.84 -11.94 -8.84
CA MET A 257 1.18 -13.24 -8.72
C MET A 257 1.21 -14.04 -10.03
N THR A 258 0.97 -13.37 -11.16
CA THR A 258 1.05 -14.01 -12.49
C THR A 258 2.46 -14.50 -12.80
N LEU A 259 3.49 -13.70 -12.50
CA LEU A 259 4.89 -14.09 -12.68
C LEU A 259 5.23 -15.30 -11.80
N GLU A 260 4.87 -15.27 -10.51
CA GLU A 260 5.10 -16.39 -9.59
C GLU A 260 4.40 -17.68 -10.08
N LEU A 261 3.20 -17.58 -10.65
CA LEU A 261 2.48 -18.73 -11.22
C LEU A 261 3.15 -19.27 -12.48
N VAL A 262 3.59 -18.39 -13.39
CA VAL A 262 4.34 -18.77 -14.60
C VAL A 262 5.66 -19.43 -14.23
N GLU A 263 6.38 -18.91 -13.22
CA GLU A 263 7.62 -19.52 -12.71
C GLU A 263 7.35 -20.91 -12.13
N ARG A 264 6.28 -21.09 -11.33
CA ARG A 264 5.88 -22.40 -10.80
C ARG A 264 5.53 -23.37 -11.92
N LEU A 265 4.72 -22.96 -12.89
CA LEU A 265 4.38 -23.79 -14.06
C LEU A 265 5.64 -24.18 -14.83
N ASN A 266 6.51 -23.23 -15.15
CA ASN A 266 7.78 -23.51 -15.83
C ASN A 266 8.68 -24.45 -15.04
N SER A 267 8.70 -24.37 -13.72
CA SER A 267 9.44 -25.31 -12.87
C SER A 267 8.85 -26.72 -12.87
N GLN A 268 7.51 -26.84 -12.96
CA GLN A 268 6.81 -28.12 -13.11
C GLN A 268 7.05 -28.73 -14.50
N PHE A 269 7.04 -27.93 -15.57
CA PHE A 269 7.30 -28.40 -16.93
C PHE A 269 8.77 -28.78 -17.16
N LYS A 270 9.74 -28.03 -16.61
CA LYS A 270 11.16 -28.43 -16.64
C LYS A 270 11.45 -29.76 -15.95
N ASN A 271 10.63 -30.15 -14.98
CA ASN A 271 10.74 -31.44 -14.30
C ASN A 271 9.94 -32.56 -14.99
N MET A 272 9.19 -32.25 -16.06
CA MET A 272 8.42 -33.21 -16.86
C MET A 272 9.09 -33.58 -18.19
N ASP A 273 10.18 -32.93 -18.58
CA ASP A 273 10.96 -33.32 -19.75
C ASP A 273 11.81 -34.57 -19.42
N VAL A 274 11.17 -35.72 -19.62
CA VAL A 274 11.76 -37.05 -19.71
C VAL A 274 12.76 -37.12 -20.87
N GLN A 275 13.86 -37.80 -20.58
CA GLN A 275 14.91 -38.31 -21.46
C GLN A 275 14.46 -38.54 -22.91
N VAL A 276 15.07 -37.80 -23.83
CA VAL A 276 15.16 -38.18 -25.24
C VAL A 276 16.59 -38.66 -25.47
N GLU A 277 16.74 -39.96 -25.76
CA GLU A 277 18.01 -40.52 -26.20
C GLU A 277 18.47 -39.84 -27.51
N PRO A 278 19.76 -39.50 -27.64
CA PRO A 278 20.27 -38.92 -28.87
C PRO A 278 20.43 -40.02 -29.94
N ALA A 279 19.78 -39.83 -31.08
CA ALA A 279 20.10 -40.57 -32.30
C ALA A 279 21.29 -39.91 -33.00
N ASP A 280 22.25 -40.77 -33.38
CA ASP A 280 23.43 -40.48 -34.17
C ASP A 280 23.14 -39.68 -35.44
N THR A 281 24.00 -38.71 -35.75
CA THR A 281 24.49 -38.48 -37.11
C THR A 281 25.87 -37.84 -37.06
N SER A 282 26.85 -38.58 -37.59
CA SER A 282 28.22 -38.20 -37.85
C SER A 282 28.36 -37.36 -39.15
N GLU A 283 29.31 -36.42 -39.08
CA GLU A 283 30.19 -35.89 -40.13
C GLU A 283 29.59 -35.17 -41.36
N VAL A 284 30.02 -33.92 -41.62
CA VAL A 284 30.91 -33.55 -42.75
C VAL A 284 31.60 -32.20 -42.44
N GLN A 285 32.87 -32.12 -42.84
CA GLN A 285 33.91 -31.12 -42.59
C GLN A 285 33.74 -29.77 -43.33
N ASP A 286 34.56 -28.83 -42.84
CA ASP A 286 34.89 -27.49 -43.34
C ASP A 286 35.04 -27.34 -44.86
N GLU A 287 34.70 -26.15 -45.40
CA GLU A 287 35.58 -25.39 -46.29
C GLU A 287 35.12 -23.93 -46.46
N VAL A 288 36.05 -23.00 -46.26
CA VAL A 288 35.92 -21.55 -46.53
C VAL A 288 36.46 -21.27 -47.94
N PRO A 289 35.81 -20.39 -48.73
CA PRO A 289 36.61 -19.39 -49.45
C PRO A 289 36.13 -17.94 -49.28
N LYS A 290 37.13 -17.04 -49.35
CA LYS A 290 37.09 -15.59 -49.14
C LYS A 290 36.57 -14.79 -50.35
N GLU A 291 36.24 -13.53 -50.03
CA GLU A 291 36.21 -12.30 -50.86
C GLU A 291 34.99 -12.01 -51.74
N GLN A 292 34.20 -11.01 -51.29
CA GLN A 292 33.99 -9.77 -52.04
C GLN A 292 33.42 -8.66 -51.13
N THR A 293 34.10 -7.53 -51.15
CA THR A 293 33.93 -6.38 -50.24
C THR A 293 32.97 -5.36 -50.87
N GLN A 294 31.99 -4.92 -50.05
CA GLN A 294 31.01 -3.81 -50.21
C GLN A 294 29.68 -4.16 -50.92
N PRO A 295 28.50 -3.92 -50.29
CA PRO A 295 28.09 -2.67 -49.65
C PRO A 295 27.54 -2.89 -48.22
N ILE A 296 28.40 -3.24 -47.27
CA ILE A 296 28.00 -3.51 -45.87
C ILE A 296 27.65 -2.21 -45.11
N ASP A 297 28.18 -1.07 -45.56
CA ASP A 297 28.11 0.20 -44.82
C ASP A 297 26.72 0.88 -44.88
N HIS A 298 25.99 0.77 -46.01
CA HIS A 298 24.67 1.41 -46.14
C HIS A 298 23.60 0.69 -45.30
N ASP A 299 23.61 -0.64 -45.29
CA ASP A 299 22.62 -1.44 -44.55
C ASP A 299 22.84 -1.41 -43.03
N ILE A 300 24.11 -1.32 -42.59
CA ILE A 300 24.45 -1.12 -41.18
C ILE A 300 24.06 0.29 -40.73
N ARG A 301 24.34 1.33 -41.53
CA ARG A 301 23.93 2.71 -41.22
C ARG A 301 22.41 2.86 -41.13
N LYS A 302 21.68 2.26 -42.07
CA LYS A 302 20.21 2.26 -42.07
C LYS A 302 19.64 1.50 -40.87
N LYS A 303 20.25 0.40 -40.45
CA LYS A 303 19.89 -0.33 -39.21
C LYS A 303 20.18 0.51 -37.96
N LEU A 304 21.32 1.20 -37.92
CA LEU A 304 21.70 2.11 -36.82
C LEU A 304 20.76 3.32 -36.71
N GLU A 305 20.35 3.91 -37.82
CA GLU A 305 19.37 5.01 -37.85
C GLU A 305 17.99 4.54 -37.40
N LEU A 306 17.54 3.36 -37.85
CA LEU A 306 16.31 2.73 -37.38
C LEU A 306 16.35 2.44 -35.88
N GLU A 307 17.49 1.99 -35.34
CA GLU A 307 17.66 1.81 -33.90
C GLU A 307 17.66 3.14 -33.14
N ARG A 308 18.33 4.17 -33.67
CA ARG A 308 18.33 5.52 -33.07
C ARG A 308 16.92 6.11 -33.03
N GLU A 309 16.17 6.04 -34.13
CA GLU A 309 14.78 6.49 -34.15
C GLU A 309 13.87 5.68 -33.21
N LYS A 310 14.09 4.37 -33.08
CA LYS A 310 13.38 3.54 -32.10
C LYS A 310 13.71 3.98 -30.68
N ARG A 311 14.99 4.22 -30.38
CA ARG A 311 15.44 4.71 -29.07
C ARG A 311 14.85 6.08 -28.76
N GLU A 312 14.89 7.03 -29.69
CA GLU A 312 14.29 8.35 -29.50
C GLU A 312 12.77 8.28 -29.31
N LYS A 313 12.07 7.42 -30.04
CA LYS A 313 10.62 7.20 -29.86
C LYS A 313 10.32 6.59 -28.49
N ILE A 314 11.13 5.63 -28.04
CA ILE A 314 11.00 5.02 -26.71
C ILE A 314 11.30 6.06 -25.63
N GLU A 315 12.34 6.87 -25.80
CA GLU A 315 12.75 7.90 -24.85
C GLU A 315 11.73 9.03 -24.76
N ARG A 316 11.14 9.47 -25.88
CA ARG A 316 10.01 10.41 -25.87
C ARG A 316 8.79 9.81 -25.20
N LYS A 317 8.43 8.55 -25.49
CA LYS A 317 7.31 7.86 -24.82
C LYS A 317 7.56 7.72 -23.32
N TYR A 318 8.79 7.39 -22.94
CA TYR A 318 9.22 7.27 -21.55
C TYR A 318 9.17 8.62 -20.83
N ASN A 319 9.69 9.69 -21.44
CA ASN A 319 9.63 11.04 -20.88
C ASN A 319 8.19 11.57 -20.79
N ASN A 320 7.35 11.27 -21.78
CA ASN A 320 5.92 11.61 -21.74
C ASN A 320 5.20 10.82 -20.64
N LEU A 321 5.51 9.53 -20.48
CA LEU A 321 4.95 8.72 -19.41
C LEU A 321 5.42 9.24 -18.05
N LYS A 322 6.72 9.43 -17.85
CA LYS A 322 7.35 9.95 -16.63
C LYS A 322 6.80 11.32 -16.21
N ASN A 323 6.57 12.22 -17.17
CA ASN A 323 6.03 13.55 -16.91
C ASN A 323 4.50 13.60 -16.81
N SER A 324 3.81 12.53 -17.23
CA SER A 324 2.36 12.40 -17.03
C SER A 324 2.02 12.25 -15.54
N PHE A 325 0.78 12.54 -15.16
CA PHE A 325 0.29 12.36 -13.80
C PHE A 325 0.56 10.93 -13.27
N LEU A 326 0.29 9.91 -14.10
CA LEU A 326 0.55 8.51 -13.77
C LEU A 326 2.04 8.20 -13.59
N GLY A 327 2.92 8.75 -14.43
CA GLY A 327 4.37 8.50 -14.29
C GLY A 327 5.04 9.28 -13.16
N LYS A 328 4.56 10.49 -12.85
CA LYS A 328 4.98 11.22 -11.64
C LYS A 328 4.57 10.44 -10.40
N LEU A 329 3.36 9.90 -10.37
CA LEU A 329 2.88 9.08 -9.26
C LEU A 329 3.61 7.74 -9.17
N GLN A 330 3.91 7.10 -10.31
CA GLN A 330 4.73 5.88 -10.37
C GLN A 330 6.16 6.12 -9.90
N THR A 331 6.74 7.28 -10.21
CA THR A 331 8.07 7.69 -9.71
C THR A 331 8.03 7.90 -8.20
N LYS A 332 7.03 8.63 -7.69
CA LYS A 332 6.78 8.81 -6.24
C LYS A 332 6.58 7.46 -5.52
N TYR A 333 5.85 6.53 -6.14
CA TYR A 333 5.66 5.17 -5.66
C TYR A 333 6.99 4.40 -5.57
N TRP A 334 7.86 4.49 -6.58
CA TRP A 334 9.16 3.83 -6.59
C TRP A 334 10.15 4.43 -5.59
N GLU A 335 10.14 5.75 -5.41
CA GLU A 335 10.97 6.44 -4.41
C GLU A 335 10.63 6.00 -2.98
N MET A 336 9.34 5.74 -2.69
CA MET A 336 8.89 5.24 -1.39
C MET A 336 9.20 3.77 -1.11
N ARG A 337 9.52 2.98 -2.14
CA ARG A 337 9.88 1.56 -1.99
C ARG A 337 11.36 1.36 -1.65
N LYS A 338 12.21 2.34 -1.93
CA LYS A 338 13.60 2.39 -1.45
C LYS A 338 13.62 2.78 0.02
#